data_AF-A0A950KKX8-F1
#
_entry.id   AF-A0A950KKX8-F1
#
_cell.length_a   1.000
_cell.length_b   1.000
_cell.length_c   1.000
_cell.angle_alpha   90.00
_cell.angle_beta   90.00
_cell.angle_gamma   90.00
#
_symmetry.space_group_name_H-M   'P 1'
#
loop_
_entity.id
_entity.type
_entity.pdbx_description
1 polymer ?
#
loop_
_entity_poly.entity_id
_entity_poly.type
_entity_poly.pdbx_seq_one_letter_code
_entity_poly.pdbx_strand_id
1 'polypeptide(L)'
;MDPDLLDDGVKRQLRERQYPAAPVVVMRQRWLDLLFLHWRWDPVEVQRTLPPGLTVDTWEDDAWIGIVPFAMRGVRPRFCPSVPGISHFLELNLRTYVRDRLGRPGIWFYSLDA
;
A
#
# COMPACT_ATOMS: atom_id res chain seq x y z
N MET A 1 5.46 -22.00 7.37
CA MET A 1 4.84 -22.00 6.03
C MET A 1 5.99 -22.23 5.07
N ASP A 2 5.93 -23.29 4.26
CA ASP A 2 7.00 -23.64 3.33
C ASP A 2 7.10 -22.56 2.24
N PRO A 3 8.26 -21.88 2.07
CA PRO A 3 8.45 -20.88 1.03
C PRO A 3 8.20 -21.42 -0.37
N ASP A 4 8.36 -22.73 -0.58
CA ASP A 4 8.21 -23.36 -1.89
C ASP A 4 6.75 -23.49 -2.33
N LEU A 5 5.80 -23.46 -1.39
CA LEU A 5 4.33 -23.45 -1.64
C LEU A 5 3.76 -22.06 -1.98
N LEU A 6 4.59 -21.00 -1.94
CA LEU A 6 4.16 -19.66 -2.31
C LEU A 6 4.12 -19.52 -3.82
N ASP A 7 3.03 -18.94 -4.33
CA ASP A 7 2.91 -18.56 -5.74
C ASP A 7 4.10 -17.67 -6.18
N ASP A 8 4.49 -17.80 -7.45
CA ASP A 8 5.62 -17.06 -8.02
C ASP A 8 5.41 -15.54 -7.95
N GLY A 9 4.15 -15.08 -7.98
CA GLY A 9 3.77 -13.69 -7.72
C GLY A 9 4.11 -13.26 -6.30
N VAL A 10 3.78 -14.09 -5.30
CA VAL A 10 4.07 -13.82 -3.88
C VAL A 10 5.58 -13.82 -3.62
N LYS A 11 6.31 -14.81 -4.14
CA LYS A 11 7.79 -14.85 -4.03
C LYS A 11 8.43 -13.60 -4.63
N ARG A 12 7.88 -13.06 -5.72
CA ARG A 12 8.36 -11.83 -6.36
C ARG A 12 8.11 -10.59 -5.51
N GLN A 13 6.94 -10.47 -4.89
CA GLN A 13 6.64 -9.36 -3.96
C GLN A 13 7.54 -9.36 -2.71
N LEU A 14 7.94 -10.53 -2.23
CA LEU A 14 8.78 -10.65 -1.04
C LEU A 14 10.25 -10.23 -1.30
N ARG A 15 10.76 -10.39 -2.52
CA ARG A 15 12.15 -10.04 -2.87
C ARG A 15 12.48 -8.55 -2.73
N GLU A 16 11.50 -7.68 -2.93
CA GLU A 16 11.69 -6.23 -2.79
C GLU A 16 11.68 -5.75 -1.32
N ARG A 17 11.35 -6.62 -0.36
CA ARG A 17 11.30 -6.27 1.07
C ARG A 17 12.70 -6.29 1.70
N GLN A 18 13.55 -5.35 1.29
CA GLN A 18 14.83 -5.11 1.95
C GLN A 18 14.67 -4.06 3.05
N TYR A 19 14.96 -4.44 4.30
CA TYR A 19 14.98 -3.50 5.42
C TYR A 19 16.38 -2.94 5.64
N PRO A 20 16.52 -1.66 6.04
CA PRO A 20 17.82 -1.13 6.42
C PRO A 20 18.38 -1.88 7.64
N ALA A 21 19.67 -2.17 7.63
CA ALA A 21 20.35 -2.92 8.69
C ALA A 21 20.26 -2.25 10.08
N ALA A 22 20.13 -0.92 10.11
CA ALA A 22 19.97 -0.12 11.33
C ALA A 22 18.78 0.85 11.17
N PRO A 23 17.55 0.44 11.51
CA PRO A 23 16.36 1.27 11.33
C PRO A 23 16.34 2.44 12.33
N VAL A 24 16.26 3.67 11.82
CA VAL A 24 16.02 4.86 12.64
C VAL A 24 14.51 5.13 12.72
N VAL A 25 13.94 4.97 13.91
CA VAL A 25 12.51 5.25 14.14
C VAL A 25 12.31 6.77 14.22
N VAL A 26 11.67 7.34 13.21
CA VAL A 26 11.33 8.78 13.14
C VAL A 26 9.93 9.08 13.66
N MET A 27 8.97 8.19 13.43
CA MET A 27 7.56 8.36 13.75
C MET A 27 6.99 7.09 14.39
N ARG A 28 5.99 7.26 15.26
CA ARG A 28 5.18 6.17 15.82
C ARG A 28 3.72 6.37 15.42
N GLN A 29 3.07 5.27 15.07
CA GLN A 29 1.65 5.23 14.72
C GLN A 29 1.12 3.81 14.97
N ARG A 30 -0.19 3.70 15.21
CA ARG A 30 -0.91 2.43 15.25
C ARG A 30 -2.03 2.48 14.24
N TRP A 31 -2.14 1.42 13.45
CA TRP A 31 -3.23 1.23 12.50
C TRP A 31 -4.19 0.22 13.12
N LEU A 32 -5.43 0.63 13.31
CA LEU A 32 -6.48 -0.17 13.92
C LEU A 32 -7.67 -0.29 12.96
N ASP A 33 -8.50 -1.31 13.16
CA ASP A 33 -9.77 -1.49 12.46
C ASP A 33 -9.64 -1.44 10.93
N LEU A 34 -8.64 -2.15 10.39
CA LEU A 34 -8.36 -2.16 8.95
C LEU A 34 -9.40 -2.99 8.22
N LEU A 35 -10.05 -2.38 7.22
CA LEU A 35 -10.92 -3.06 6.28
C LEU A 35 -10.29 -3.02 4.88
N PHE A 36 -10.30 -4.15 4.18
CA PHE A 36 -9.83 -4.25 2.80
C PHE A 36 -11.00 -4.57 1.90
N LEU A 37 -11.28 -3.66 0.96
CA LEU A 37 -12.30 -3.85 -0.06
C LEU A 37 -11.64 -3.76 -1.43
N HIS A 38 -11.93 -4.73 -2.30
CA HIS A 38 -11.29 -4.88 -3.61
C HIS A 38 -12.34 -5.13 -4.69
N TRP A 39 -12.22 -4.41 -5.79
CA TRP A 39 -13.08 -4.58 -6.97
C TRP A 39 -12.22 -4.80 -8.22
N ARG A 40 -12.68 -5.75 -9.05
CA ARG A 40 -12.15 -5.96 -10.41
C ARG A 40 -12.48 -4.75 -11.27
N TRP A 41 -11.54 -4.37 -12.14
CA TRP A 41 -11.69 -3.26 -13.06
C TRP A 41 -10.92 -3.53 -14.36
N ASP A 42 -11.32 -2.88 -15.44
CA ASP A 42 -10.63 -2.97 -16.74
C ASP A 42 -9.18 -2.43 -16.60
N PRO A 43 -8.14 -3.26 -16.87
CA PRO A 43 -6.75 -2.83 -16.84
C PRO A 43 -6.44 -1.66 -17.78
N VAL A 44 -7.09 -1.59 -18.95
CA VAL A 44 -6.85 -0.53 -19.93
C VAL A 44 -7.33 0.81 -19.38
N GLU A 45 -8.48 0.85 -18.71
CA GLU A 45 -8.96 2.07 -18.07
C GLU A 45 -8.03 2.53 -16.94
N VAL A 46 -7.63 1.60 -16.05
CA VAL A 46 -6.70 1.90 -14.97
C VAL A 46 -5.38 2.41 -15.51
N GLN A 47 -4.81 1.75 -16.52
CA GLN A 47 -3.53 2.14 -17.14
C GLN A 47 -3.53 3.56 -17.68
N ARG A 48 -4.65 4.06 -18.22
CA ARG A 48 -4.78 5.42 -18.76
C ARG A 48 -4.72 6.51 -17.69
N THR A 49 -4.98 6.16 -16.43
CA THR A 49 -4.92 7.10 -15.29
C THR A 49 -3.54 7.17 -14.65
N LEU A 50 -2.64 6.25 -14.98
CA LEU A 50 -1.32 6.16 -14.34
C LEU A 50 -0.32 7.13 -14.99
N PRO A 51 0.60 7.71 -14.21
CA PRO A 51 1.68 8.52 -14.75
C PRO A 51 2.65 7.68 -15.60
N PRO A 52 3.40 8.31 -16.52
CA PRO A 52 4.39 7.61 -17.34
C PRO A 52 5.42 6.83 -16.50
N GLY A 53 5.70 5.60 -16.91
CA GLY A 53 6.67 4.72 -16.24
C GLY A 53 6.07 3.77 -15.20
N LEU A 54 4.76 3.85 -14.97
CA LEU A 54 3.99 2.83 -14.25
C LEU A 54 3.13 2.02 -15.21
N THR A 55 3.13 0.71 -15.02
CA THR A 55 2.24 -0.24 -15.71
C THR A 55 1.28 -0.81 -14.69
N VAL A 56 0.00 -0.97 -15.00
CA VAL A 56 -0.97 -1.62 -14.12
C VAL A 56 -0.54 -3.07 -13.85
N ASP A 57 -0.62 -3.51 -12.59
CA ASP A 57 -0.39 -4.90 -12.22
C ASP A 57 -1.73 -5.63 -12.18
N THR A 58 -1.85 -6.71 -12.95
CA THR A 58 -3.07 -7.49 -13.07
C THR A 58 -2.98 -8.80 -12.30
N TRP A 59 -4.13 -9.29 -11.85
CA TRP A 59 -4.29 -10.63 -11.30
C TRP A 59 -5.51 -11.26 -11.98
N GLU A 60 -5.32 -12.45 -12.56
CA GLU A 60 -6.32 -13.09 -13.43
C GLU A 60 -6.79 -12.15 -14.55
N ASP A 61 -5.84 -11.51 -15.23
CA ASP A 61 -6.03 -10.56 -16.34
C ASP A 61 -6.80 -9.27 -16.02
N ASP A 62 -7.30 -9.10 -14.79
CA ASP A 62 -7.98 -7.88 -14.35
C ASP A 62 -7.10 -7.00 -13.47
N ALA A 63 -7.38 -5.69 -13.52
CA ALA A 63 -6.85 -4.75 -12.56
C ALA A 63 -7.73 -4.73 -11.30
N TRP A 64 -7.14 -4.31 -10.20
CA TRP A 64 -7.81 -4.31 -8.90
C TRP A 64 -7.70 -2.96 -8.22
N ILE A 65 -8.86 -2.36 -7.95
CA ILE A 65 -8.98 -1.14 -7.17
C ILE A 65 -9.26 -1.51 -5.72
N GLY A 66 -8.43 -0.99 -4.82
CA GLY A 66 -8.54 -1.18 -3.38
C GLY A 66 -9.04 0.08 -2.69
N ILE A 67 -10.04 -0.08 -1.82
CA ILE A 67 -10.45 0.93 -0.84
C ILE A 67 -10.11 0.39 0.55
N VAL A 68 -9.31 1.14 1.29
CA VAL A 68 -8.82 0.71 2.62
C VAL A 68 -9.07 1.82 3.64
N PRO A 69 -10.22 1.79 4.33
CA PRO A 69 -10.43 2.61 5.51
C PRO A 69 -9.76 1.97 6.73
N PHE A 70 -9.14 2.80 7.56
CA PHE A 70 -8.54 2.37 8.83
C PHE A 70 -8.45 3.53 9.82
N ALA A 71 -8.34 3.20 11.11
CA ALA A 71 -8.15 4.19 12.15
C ALA A 71 -6.65 4.38 12.45
N MET A 72 -6.19 5.61 12.31
CA MET A 72 -4.86 6.06 12.68
C MET A 72 -4.86 6.54 14.13
N ARG A 73 -4.02 5.95 14.99
CA ARG A 73 -3.95 6.30 16.41
C ARG A 73 -2.52 6.57 16.89
N GLY A 74 -2.37 7.67 17.61
CA GLY A 74 -1.12 8.04 18.28
C GLY A 74 -0.02 8.45 17.31
N VAL A 75 -0.39 9.05 16.16
CA VAL A 75 0.56 9.53 15.15
C VAL A 75 1.39 10.66 15.76
N ARG A 76 2.69 10.42 15.93
CA ARG A 76 3.62 11.38 16.55
C ARG A 76 5.08 11.11 16.19
N PRO A 77 5.94 12.14 16.14
CA PRO A 77 7.40 11.96 16.16
C PRO A 77 7.86 11.16 17.38
N ARG A 78 8.98 10.41 17.25
CA ARG A 78 9.48 9.48 18.28
C ARG A 78 9.59 10.09 19.69
N PHE A 79 9.92 11.37 19.80
CA PHE A 79 10.16 12.08 21.07
C PHE A 79 9.04 13.03 21.48
N CYS A 80 7.98 13.18 20.69
CA CYS A 80 6.88 14.08 20.97
C CYS A 80 5.69 13.33 21.59
N PRO A 81 4.89 13.96 22.47
CA PRO A 81 3.65 13.37 22.96
C PRO A 81 2.59 13.30 21.85
N SER A 82 1.55 12.50 22.07
CA SER A 82 0.36 12.46 21.20
C SER A 82 -0.48 13.70 21.48
N VAL A 83 -0.87 14.45 20.46
CA VAL A 83 -1.69 15.66 20.59
C VAL A 83 -3.14 15.33 20.24
N PRO A 84 -4.12 15.55 21.15
CA PRO A 84 -5.53 15.35 20.84
C PRO A 84 -5.95 16.16 19.61
N GLY A 85 -6.75 15.55 18.71
CA GLY A 85 -7.25 16.18 17.49
C GLY A 85 -6.33 16.12 16.27
N ILE A 86 -5.04 15.81 16.45
CA ILE A 86 -4.07 15.70 15.33
C ILE A 86 -3.50 14.28 15.25
N SER A 87 -3.25 13.65 16.40
CA SER A 87 -2.64 12.32 16.46
C SER A 87 -3.63 11.17 16.26
N HIS A 88 -4.92 11.44 16.05
CA HIS A 88 -5.97 10.45 15.88
C HIS A 88 -6.95 10.87 14.81
N PHE A 89 -7.07 10.09 13.73
CA PHE A 89 -7.97 10.36 12.61
C PHE A 89 -8.32 9.05 11.87
N LEU A 90 -9.30 9.11 10.98
CA LEU A 90 -9.66 8.02 10.09
C LEU A 90 -8.98 8.27 8.75
N GLU A 91 -8.28 7.28 8.22
CA GLU A 91 -7.62 7.39 6.93
C GLU A 91 -8.29 6.46 5.92
N LEU A 92 -8.49 6.95 4.69
CA LEU A 92 -9.09 6.20 3.58
C LEU A 92 -8.14 6.23 2.39
N ASN A 93 -7.66 5.04 2.01
CA ASN A 93 -6.79 4.89 0.85
C ASN A 93 -7.60 4.39 -0.35
N LEU A 94 -7.58 5.14 -1.45
CA LEU A 94 -8.01 4.67 -2.76
C LEU A 94 -6.77 4.36 -3.60
N ARG A 95 -6.60 3.11 -4.00
CA ARG A 95 -5.33 2.65 -4.60
C ARG A 95 -5.50 1.55 -5.64
N THR A 96 -4.47 1.39 -6.47
CA THR A 96 -4.33 0.27 -7.42
C THR A 96 -2.91 -0.32 -7.35
N TYR A 97 -2.74 -1.49 -7.97
CA TYR A 97 -1.46 -2.19 -8.04
C TYR A 97 -0.74 -1.86 -9.34
N VAL A 98 0.56 -1.61 -9.24
CA VAL A 98 1.37 -1.17 -10.38
C VAL A 98 2.73 -1.84 -10.38
N ARG A 99 3.41 -1.77 -11.52
CA ARG A 99 4.81 -2.12 -11.71
C ARG A 99 5.54 -0.93 -12.30
N ASP A 100 6.79 -0.74 -11.89
CA ASP A 100 7.65 0.23 -12.55
C ASP A 100 8.33 -0.36 -13.81
N ARG A 101 9.18 0.44 -14.45
CA ARG A 101 9.94 0.03 -15.65
C ARG A 101 10.88 -1.15 -15.45
N LEU A 102 11.26 -1.45 -14.20
CA LEU A 102 12.10 -2.59 -13.85
C LEU A 102 11.25 -3.82 -13.45
N GLY A 103 9.93 -3.71 -13.53
CA GLY A 103 8.98 -4.76 -13.15
C GLY A 103 8.75 -4.89 -11.65
N ARG A 104 9.26 -3.94 -10.84
CA ARG A 104 9.14 -3.96 -9.38
C ARG A 104 7.70 -3.65 -8.96
N PRO A 105 7.08 -4.48 -8.09
CA PRO A 105 5.72 -4.26 -7.63
C PRO A 105 5.61 -3.00 -6.76
N GLY A 106 4.50 -2.30 -6.90
CA GLY A 106 4.18 -1.10 -6.14
C GLY A 106 2.68 -0.89 -5.98
N ILE A 107 2.35 0.15 -5.23
CA ILE A 107 0.97 0.60 -5.01
C ILE A 107 0.91 2.06 -5.45
N TRP A 108 -0.06 2.37 -6.30
CA TRP A 108 -0.39 3.74 -6.67
C TRP A 108 -1.60 4.20 -5.86
N PHE A 109 -1.49 5.34 -5.17
CA PHE A 109 -2.59 5.95 -4.43
C PHE A 109 -3.22 7.04 -5.28
N TYR A 110 -4.50 6.90 -5.59
CA TYR A 110 -5.31 7.98 -6.15
C TYR A 110 -5.70 8.99 -5.07
N SER A 111 -5.95 8.51 -3.84
CA SER A 111 -6.24 9.35 -2.69
C SER A 111 -5.72 8.74 -1.38
N LEU A 112 -5.40 9.63 -0.44
CA LEU A 112 -5.03 9.39 0.95
C LEU A 112 -5.80 10.42 1.79
N ASP A 113 -7.08 10.17 2.03
CA ASP A 113 -7.95 11.12 2.73
C ASP A 113 -7.88 10.87 4.25
N ALA A 114 -7.82 11.95 5.04
CA ALA A 114 -7.68 11.94 6.50
C ALA A 114 -8.57 12.98 7.19
#